data_AF-A0A1F2Q4D4-F1
#
_entry.id   AF-A0A1F2Q4D4-F1
#
_cell.length_a   1.000
_cell.length_b   1.000
_cell.length_c   1.000
_cell.angle_alpha   90.00
_cell.angle_beta   90.00
_cell.angle_gamma   90.00
#
_symmetry.space_group_name_H-M   'P 1'
#
loop_
_entity.id
_entity.type
_entity.pdbx_description
1 polymer ?
#
loop_
_entity_poly.entity_id
_entity_poly.type
_entity_poly.pdbx_seq_one_letter_code
_entity_poly.pdbx_strand_id
1 'polypeptide(L)'
;MQERAVLTRQAVILGAAKSFEKFGYSASLGTILQHGGVSKGAMYFHFASKEELAHAVIAAQHGMAMEGTRRVAAHSDIAVETLVLVSQEMARQLVTEPIARGGMRLTMEIGSIQGPIEQPYLDWIEAIKQVATQAAEAGDIVPGTDIDALARFVVGSFTGVQILSEMLTGRTDLYERLSQMWNLVLPTIVREDKLAHVMQLAALAPREWEAPSA
;
A
#
# COMPACT_ATOMS: atom_id res chain seq x y z
N MET A 1 -12.14 15.10 26.01
CA MET A 1 -12.64 13.71 26.01
C MET A 1 -12.55 13.06 24.63
N GLN A 2 -12.89 13.80 23.56
CA GLN A 2 -12.83 13.32 22.16
C GLN A 2 -11.43 12.87 21.70
N GLU A 3 -10.39 13.64 22.00
CA GLU A 3 -9.00 13.34 21.61
C GLU A 3 -8.48 12.03 22.23
N ARG A 4 -8.79 11.79 23.51
CA ARG A 4 -8.46 10.54 24.20
C ARG A 4 -9.19 9.33 23.61
N ALA A 5 -10.44 9.49 23.15
CA ALA A 5 -11.20 8.44 22.48
C ALA A 5 -10.62 8.12 21.09
N VAL A 6 -10.15 9.13 20.34
CA VAL A 6 -9.46 8.93 19.05
C VAL A 6 -8.16 8.16 19.22
N LEU A 7 -7.31 8.57 20.18
CA LEU A 7 -6.05 7.87 20.47
C LEU A 7 -6.28 6.42 20.89
N THR A 8 -7.29 6.17 21.72
CA THR A 8 -7.64 4.81 22.15
C THR A 8 -8.13 3.97 20.96
N ARG A 9 -8.97 4.54 20.08
CA ARG A 9 -9.43 3.86 18.86
C ARG A 9 -8.28 3.49 17.94
N GLN A 10 -7.32 4.39 17.75
CA GLN A 10 -6.13 4.14 16.94
C GLN A 10 -5.24 3.03 17.55
N ALA A 11 -5.07 3.02 18.87
CA ALA A 11 -4.35 1.97 19.57
C ALA A 11 -5.02 0.60 19.40
N VAL A 12 -6.36 0.54 19.44
CA VAL A 12 -7.12 -0.68 19.16
C VAL A 12 -6.87 -1.18 17.73
N ILE A 13 -6.94 -0.29 16.73
CA ILE A 13 -6.69 -0.62 15.32
C ILE A 13 -5.25 -1.14 15.14
N LEU A 14 -4.25 -0.46 15.72
CA LEU A 14 -2.86 -0.87 15.61
C LEU A 14 -2.60 -2.24 16.26
N GLY A 15 -3.15 -2.47 17.46
CA GLY A 15 -3.05 -3.75 18.15
C GLY A 15 -3.71 -4.88 17.35
N ALA A 16 -4.89 -4.60 16.77
CA ALA A 16 -5.58 -5.55 15.91
C ALA A 16 -4.79 -5.84 14.63
N ALA A 17 -4.22 -4.82 13.97
CA ALA A 17 -3.43 -4.99 12.76
C ALA A 17 -2.21 -5.90 12.97
N LYS A 18 -1.46 -5.71 14.07
CA LYS A 18 -0.35 -6.61 14.46
C LYS A 18 -0.81 -8.06 14.63
N SER A 19 -2.00 -8.26 15.19
CA SER A 19 -2.56 -9.60 15.37
C SER A 19 -3.04 -10.22 14.06
N PHE A 20 -3.71 -9.43 13.20
CA PHE A 20 -4.15 -9.90 11.89
C PHE A 20 -2.98 -10.20 10.97
N GLU A 21 -1.92 -9.38 11.00
CA GLU A 21 -0.65 -9.65 10.31
C GLU A 21 -0.12 -11.05 10.64
N LYS A 22 -0.15 -11.44 11.92
CA LYS A 22 0.41 -12.71 12.38
C LYS A 22 -0.53 -13.90 12.19
N PHE A 23 -1.81 -13.75 12.54
CA PHE A 23 -2.73 -14.88 12.66
C PHE A 23 -3.83 -14.90 11.60
N GLY A 24 -3.96 -13.85 10.79
CA GLY A 24 -5.01 -13.72 9.79
C GLY A 24 -6.40 -13.48 10.39
N TYR A 25 -7.39 -13.37 9.52
CA TYR A 25 -8.78 -13.15 9.87
C TYR A 25 -9.42 -14.35 10.58
N SER A 26 -8.92 -15.58 10.43
CA SER A 26 -9.52 -16.76 11.08
C SER A 26 -9.33 -16.78 12.61
N ALA A 27 -8.35 -16.04 13.14
CA ALA A 27 -8.03 -16.00 14.56
C ALA A 27 -9.19 -15.54 15.46
N SER A 28 -9.32 -16.10 16.67
CA SER A 28 -10.39 -15.68 17.59
C SER A 28 -10.23 -14.21 18.02
N LEU A 29 -11.34 -13.53 18.33
CA LEU A 29 -11.27 -12.15 18.86
C LEU A 29 -10.44 -12.09 20.16
N GLY A 30 -10.53 -13.12 21.02
CA GLY A 30 -9.71 -13.20 22.22
C GLY A 30 -8.21 -13.22 21.92
N THR A 31 -7.80 -14.02 20.93
CA THR A 31 -6.40 -14.08 20.45
C THR A 31 -5.94 -12.73 19.90
N ILE A 32 -6.78 -12.09 19.08
CA ILE A 32 -6.48 -10.78 18.47
C ILE A 32 -6.21 -9.72 19.55
N LEU A 33 -7.09 -9.67 20.55
CA LEU A 33 -7.02 -8.69 21.64
C LEU A 33 -5.84 -8.94 22.57
N GLN A 34 -5.61 -10.20 22.95
CA GLN A 34 -4.49 -10.57 23.81
C GLN A 34 -3.14 -10.24 23.18
N HIS A 35 -2.94 -10.65 21.91
CA HIS A 35 -1.69 -10.37 21.20
C HIS A 35 -1.52 -8.88 20.88
N GLY A 36 -2.61 -8.18 20.58
CA GLY A 36 -2.60 -6.75 20.28
C GLY A 36 -2.39 -5.85 21.50
N GLY A 37 -2.41 -6.42 22.72
CA GLY A 37 -2.36 -5.64 23.96
C GLY A 37 -3.61 -4.79 24.20
N VAL A 38 -4.76 -5.19 23.63
CA VAL A 38 -6.01 -4.44 23.66
C VAL A 38 -6.99 -5.14 24.60
N SER A 39 -7.63 -4.39 25.51
CA SER A 39 -8.65 -4.97 26.38
C SER A 39 -9.96 -5.20 25.65
N LYS A 40 -10.71 -6.23 26.07
CA LYS A 40 -12.06 -6.51 25.56
C LYS A 40 -12.99 -5.30 25.71
N GLY A 41 -12.91 -4.58 26.84
CA GLY A 41 -13.70 -3.37 27.07
C GLY A 41 -13.36 -2.23 26.10
N ALA A 42 -12.07 -1.99 25.82
CA ALA A 42 -11.66 -0.96 24.86
C ALA A 42 -12.10 -1.30 23.43
N MET A 43 -12.06 -2.57 23.05
CA MET A 43 -12.57 -3.00 21.74
C MET A 43 -14.07 -2.78 21.60
N TYR A 44 -14.89 -3.30 22.52
CA TYR A 44 -16.35 -3.15 22.43
C TYR A 44 -16.85 -1.72 22.61
N PHE A 45 -16.03 -0.83 23.17
CA PHE A 45 -16.33 0.61 23.20
C PHE A 45 -16.25 1.26 21.81
N HIS A 46 -15.41 0.74 20.91
CA HIS A 46 -15.16 1.33 19.60
C HIS A 46 -15.69 0.52 18.42
N PHE A 47 -15.87 -0.79 18.58
CA PHE A 47 -16.25 -1.72 17.52
C PHE A 47 -17.19 -2.79 18.08
N ALA A 48 -18.33 -3.00 17.45
CA ALA A 48 -19.34 -3.96 17.85
C ALA A 48 -18.94 -5.42 17.55
N SER A 49 -18.05 -5.64 16.58
CA SER A 49 -17.64 -6.98 16.15
C SER A 49 -16.19 -7.06 15.69
N LYS A 50 -15.68 -8.29 15.58
CA LYS A 50 -14.36 -8.57 14.97
C LYS A 50 -14.32 -8.16 13.50
N GLU A 51 -15.44 -8.29 12.80
CA GLU A 51 -15.61 -7.91 11.41
C GLU A 51 -15.51 -6.39 11.25
N GLU A 52 -16.20 -5.62 12.09
CA GLU A 52 -16.10 -4.16 12.10
C GLU A 52 -14.66 -3.70 12.39
N LEU A 53 -13.99 -4.37 13.33
CA LEU A 53 -12.58 -4.13 13.62
C LEU A 53 -11.67 -4.45 12.42
N ALA A 54 -11.93 -5.53 11.69
CA ALA A 54 -11.17 -5.90 10.50
C ALA A 54 -11.37 -4.88 9.37
N HIS A 55 -12.61 -4.45 9.10
CA HIS A 55 -12.89 -3.37 8.14
C HIS A 55 -12.22 -2.06 8.54
N ALA A 56 -12.18 -1.74 9.84
CA ALA A 56 -11.49 -0.55 10.31
C ALA A 56 -9.96 -0.62 10.08
N VAL A 57 -9.35 -1.79 10.19
CA VAL A 57 -7.92 -2.01 9.87
C VAL A 57 -7.69 -1.87 8.36
N ILE A 58 -8.55 -2.45 7.52
CA ILE A 58 -8.48 -2.30 6.04
C ILE A 58 -8.60 -0.82 5.64
N ALA A 59 -9.58 -0.11 6.20
CA ALA A 59 -9.78 1.31 5.94
C ALA A 59 -8.59 2.16 6.40
N ALA A 60 -7.98 1.83 7.55
CA ALA A 60 -6.78 2.50 8.03
C ALA A 60 -5.57 2.25 7.11
N GLN A 61 -5.40 1.02 6.60
CA GLN A 61 -4.37 0.70 5.61
C GLN A 61 -4.57 1.46 4.31
N HIS A 62 -5.80 1.45 3.77
CA HIS A 62 -6.11 2.17 2.54
C HIS A 62 -5.87 3.69 2.69
N GLY A 63 -6.33 4.29 3.80
CA GLY A 63 -6.11 5.71 4.09
C GLY A 63 -4.62 6.06 4.23
N MET A 64 -3.83 5.24 4.93
CA MET A 64 -2.37 5.41 5.05
C MET A 64 -1.69 5.39 3.68
N ALA A 65 -2.10 4.47 2.83
CA ALA A 65 -1.47 4.28 1.54
C ALA A 65 -1.85 5.39 0.54
N MET A 66 -3.12 5.80 0.50
CA MET A 66 -3.56 6.97 -0.29
C MET A 66 -2.89 8.26 0.16
N GLU A 67 -2.71 8.46 1.46
CA GLU A 67 -1.99 9.63 1.98
C GLU A 67 -0.50 9.59 1.60
N GLY A 68 0.13 8.42 1.63
CA GLY A 68 1.49 8.23 1.11
C GLY A 68 1.60 8.62 -0.36
N THR A 69 0.66 8.16 -1.21
CA THR A 69 0.60 8.53 -2.62
C THR A 69 0.49 10.04 -2.83
N ARG A 70 -0.37 10.73 -2.07
CA ARG A 70 -0.50 12.19 -2.15
C ARG A 70 0.79 12.91 -1.77
N ARG A 71 1.46 12.48 -0.69
CA ARG A 71 2.74 13.07 -0.27
C ARG A 71 3.81 12.90 -1.35
N VAL A 72 3.92 11.72 -1.93
CA VAL A 72 4.86 11.44 -3.02
C VAL A 72 4.58 12.33 -4.22
N ALA A 73 3.31 12.38 -4.68
CA ALA A 73 2.91 13.16 -5.85
C ALA A 73 3.18 14.67 -5.66
N ALA A 74 3.08 15.19 -4.44
CA ALA A 74 3.37 16.59 -4.14
C ALA A 74 4.87 16.96 -4.23
N HIS A 75 5.77 15.97 -4.26
CA HIS A 75 7.24 16.18 -4.24
C HIS A 75 7.94 15.63 -5.49
N SER A 76 7.20 15.24 -6.52
CA SER A 76 7.76 14.69 -7.76
C SER A 76 7.64 15.70 -8.88
N ASP A 77 8.78 16.15 -9.40
CA ASP A 77 8.84 17.11 -10.52
C ASP A 77 8.62 16.44 -11.88
N ILE A 78 8.92 15.15 -11.98
CA ILE A 78 8.76 14.33 -13.19
C ILE A 78 7.61 13.34 -12.95
N ALA A 79 6.61 13.33 -13.83
CA ALA A 79 5.37 12.60 -13.60
C ALA A 79 5.56 11.07 -13.70
N VAL A 80 6.47 10.59 -14.55
CA VAL A 80 6.79 9.15 -14.59
C VAL A 80 7.54 8.65 -13.36
N GLU A 81 8.28 9.52 -12.67
CA GLU A 81 8.95 9.17 -11.41
C GLU A 81 7.93 8.89 -10.31
N THR A 82 6.81 9.61 -10.32
CA THR A 82 5.72 9.41 -9.36
C THR A 82 5.24 7.95 -9.34
N LEU A 83 5.19 7.26 -10.49
CA LEU A 83 4.82 5.83 -10.54
C LEU A 83 5.78 4.97 -9.71
N VAL A 84 7.08 5.20 -9.88
CA VAL A 84 8.15 4.49 -9.16
C VAL A 84 8.10 4.84 -7.68
N LEU A 85 8.06 6.13 -7.35
CA LEU A 85 8.10 6.63 -5.98
C LEU A 85 6.88 6.20 -5.17
N VAL A 86 5.68 6.18 -5.77
CA VAL A 86 4.45 5.71 -5.11
C VAL A 86 4.59 4.23 -4.75
N SER A 87 5.07 3.40 -5.68
CA SER A 87 5.28 1.98 -5.41
C SER A 87 6.36 1.74 -4.34
N GLN A 88 7.40 2.57 -4.30
CA GLN A 88 8.44 2.53 -3.27
C GLN A 88 7.88 2.89 -1.89
N GLU A 89 7.04 3.93 -1.78
CA GLU A 89 6.37 4.28 -0.52
C GLU A 89 5.43 3.17 -0.06
N MET A 90 4.68 2.54 -0.96
CA MET A 90 3.85 1.38 -0.62
C MET A 90 4.68 0.21 -0.11
N ALA A 91 5.79 -0.10 -0.77
CA ALA A 91 6.71 -1.14 -0.31
C ALA A 91 7.28 -0.79 1.07
N ARG A 92 7.66 0.48 1.30
CA ARG A 92 8.15 0.95 2.61
C ARG A 92 7.11 0.71 3.69
N GLN A 93 5.86 1.12 3.45
CA GLN A 93 4.76 0.88 4.38
C GLN A 93 4.58 -0.61 4.68
N LEU A 94 4.65 -1.48 3.67
CA LEU A 94 4.57 -2.93 3.88
C LEU A 94 5.75 -3.50 4.69
N VAL A 95 6.92 -2.86 4.67
CA VAL A 95 8.06 -3.28 5.50
C VAL A 95 7.98 -2.70 6.92
N THR A 96 7.58 -1.44 7.08
CA THR A 96 7.69 -0.73 8.36
C THR A 96 6.40 -0.70 9.16
N GLU A 97 5.22 -0.70 8.53
CA GLU A 97 3.94 -0.41 9.17
C GLU A 97 3.10 -1.68 9.42
N PRO A 98 2.80 -2.03 10.69
CA PRO A 98 1.92 -3.16 11.00
C PRO A 98 0.50 -2.97 10.46
N ILE A 99 0.01 -1.73 10.37
CA ILE A 99 -1.29 -1.41 9.78
C ILE A 99 -1.31 -1.80 8.30
N ALA A 100 -0.23 -1.50 7.56
CA ALA A 100 -0.14 -1.86 6.15
C ALA A 100 -0.15 -3.38 5.95
N ARG A 101 0.67 -4.12 6.71
CA ARG A 101 0.75 -5.58 6.61
C ARG A 101 -0.56 -6.26 7.05
N GLY A 102 -1.12 -5.86 8.18
CA GLY A 102 -2.38 -6.39 8.69
C GLY A 102 -3.55 -6.12 7.76
N GLY A 103 -3.67 -4.90 7.24
CA GLY A 103 -4.71 -4.53 6.27
C GLY A 103 -4.58 -5.28 4.95
N MET A 104 -3.36 -5.39 4.39
CA MET A 104 -3.11 -6.12 3.16
C MET A 104 -3.51 -7.60 3.27
N ARG A 105 -3.10 -8.26 4.38
CA ARG A 105 -3.47 -9.65 4.64
C ARG A 105 -4.99 -9.84 4.77
N LEU A 106 -5.66 -8.92 5.47
CA LEU A 106 -7.12 -8.95 5.59
C LEU A 106 -7.83 -8.77 4.25
N THR A 107 -7.38 -7.86 3.40
CA THR A 107 -7.96 -7.64 2.07
C THR A 107 -7.94 -8.92 1.23
N MET A 108 -6.86 -9.72 1.33
CA MET A 108 -6.76 -11.01 0.65
C MET A 108 -7.63 -12.10 1.28
N GLU A 109 -7.61 -12.23 2.61
CA GLU A 109 -8.32 -13.30 3.31
C GLU A 109 -9.84 -13.07 3.37
N ILE A 110 -10.31 -11.86 3.69
CA ILE A 110 -11.76 -11.54 3.70
C ILE A 110 -12.34 -11.63 2.29
N GLY A 111 -11.58 -11.19 1.28
CA GLY A 111 -11.93 -11.36 -0.13
C GLY A 111 -12.30 -12.80 -0.49
N SER A 112 -11.62 -13.77 0.13
CA SER A 112 -11.86 -15.21 -0.09
C SER A 112 -13.05 -15.78 0.69
N ILE A 113 -13.52 -15.10 1.74
CA ILE A 113 -14.56 -15.60 2.66
C ILE A 113 -15.93 -14.96 2.38
N GLN A 114 -15.96 -13.64 2.15
CA GLN A 114 -17.20 -12.85 2.07
C GLN A 114 -17.45 -12.21 0.69
N GLY A 115 -16.60 -12.50 -0.29
CA GLY A 115 -16.62 -11.88 -1.62
C GLY A 115 -15.52 -10.84 -1.80
N PRO A 116 -15.13 -10.54 -3.05
CA PRO A 116 -13.94 -9.76 -3.34
C PRO A 116 -14.05 -8.34 -2.78
N ILE A 117 -12.99 -7.91 -2.09
CA ILE A 117 -12.82 -6.51 -1.70
C ILE A 117 -12.23 -5.79 -2.91
N GLU A 118 -13.09 -5.39 -3.85
CA GLU A 118 -12.69 -4.83 -5.15
C GLU A 118 -12.27 -3.36 -5.05
N GLN A 119 -12.97 -2.58 -4.21
CA GLN A 119 -12.85 -1.13 -4.18
C GLN A 119 -11.41 -0.61 -3.98
N PRO A 120 -10.61 -1.12 -3.02
CA PRO A 120 -9.24 -0.66 -2.85
C PRO A 120 -8.38 -0.88 -4.10
N TYR A 121 -8.57 -1.99 -4.82
CA TYR A 121 -7.83 -2.24 -6.07
C TYR A 121 -8.29 -1.31 -7.20
N LEU A 122 -9.60 -1.04 -7.30
CA LEU A 122 -10.14 -0.08 -8.26
C LEU A 122 -9.60 1.34 -8.00
N ASP A 123 -9.57 1.76 -6.74
CA ASP A 123 -9.03 3.06 -6.33
C ASP A 123 -7.53 3.17 -6.68
N TRP A 124 -6.78 2.09 -6.50
CA TRP A 124 -5.37 2.03 -6.91
C TRP A 124 -5.17 2.10 -8.42
N ILE A 125 -5.97 1.35 -9.18
CA ILE A 125 -5.90 1.38 -10.66
C ILE A 125 -6.19 2.80 -11.15
N GLU A 126 -7.20 3.46 -10.59
CA GLU A 126 -7.55 4.82 -10.95
C GLU A 126 -6.45 5.83 -10.55
N ALA A 127 -5.88 5.70 -9.35
CA ALA A 127 -4.77 6.57 -8.92
C ALA A 127 -3.53 6.43 -9.81
N ILE A 128 -3.14 5.19 -10.16
CA ILE A 128 -2.02 4.94 -11.06
C ILE A 128 -2.32 5.42 -12.47
N LYS A 129 -3.56 5.26 -12.95
CA LYS A 129 -4.01 5.79 -14.25
C LYS A 129 -3.89 7.31 -14.32
N GLN A 130 -4.26 8.02 -13.26
CA GLN A 130 -4.13 9.48 -13.20
C GLN A 130 -2.67 9.91 -13.30
N VAL A 131 -1.77 9.26 -12.55
CA VAL A 131 -0.33 9.55 -12.61
C VAL A 131 0.24 9.23 -14.00
N ALA A 132 -0.12 8.09 -14.58
CA ALA A 132 0.35 7.69 -15.91
C ALA A 132 -0.18 8.61 -17.01
N THR A 133 -1.42 9.11 -16.89
CA THR A 133 -1.97 10.12 -17.80
C THR A 133 -1.14 11.41 -17.75
N GLN A 134 -0.83 11.91 -16.55
CA GLN A 134 0.01 13.12 -16.38
C GLN A 134 1.41 12.91 -16.97
N ALA A 135 2.01 11.72 -16.79
CA ALA A 135 3.29 11.37 -17.39
C ALA A 135 3.24 11.30 -18.92
N ALA A 136 2.13 10.83 -19.50
CA ALA A 136 1.92 10.85 -20.94
C ALA A 136 1.78 12.28 -21.47
N GLU A 137 1.02 13.15 -20.78
CA GLU A 137 0.85 14.56 -21.13
C GLU A 137 2.15 15.36 -21.03
N ALA A 138 3.00 15.04 -20.06
CA ALA A 138 4.35 15.61 -19.89
C ALA A 138 5.37 15.08 -20.92
N GLY A 139 4.98 14.14 -21.78
CA GLY A 139 5.87 13.50 -22.75
C GLY A 139 6.95 12.64 -22.08
N ASP A 140 6.66 12.04 -20.93
CA ASP A 140 7.54 11.08 -20.26
C ASP A 140 7.34 9.65 -20.81
N ILE A 141 6.13 9.34 -21.26
CA ILE A 141 5.73 8.01 -21.73
C ILE A 141 5.83 7.90 -23.26
N VAL A 142 6.16 6.71 -23.75
CA VAL A 142 6.21 6.37 -25.18
C VAL A 142 4.81 6.58 -25.81
N PRO A 143 4.70 7.36 -26.91
CA PRO A 143 3.42 7.58 -27.59
C PRO A 143 2.76 6.28 -28.02
N GLY A 144 1.44 6.17 -27.82
CA GLY A 144 0.66 4.97 -28.14
C GLY A 144 0.60 3.91 -27.03
N THR A 145 1.22 4.16 -25.87
CA THR A 145 1.05 3.32 -24.69
C THR A 145 -0.41 3.36 -24.20
N ASP A 146 -1.03 2.19 -24.02
CA ASP A 146 -2.35 2.07 -23.41
C ASP A 146 -2.24 2.31 -21.89
N ILE A 147 -2.66 3.50 -21.45
CA ILE A 147 -2.58 3.93 -20.06
C ILE A 147 -3.48 3.11 -19.14
N ASP A 148 -4.64 2.68 -19.62
CA ASP A 148 -5.57 1.84 -18.88
C ASP A 148 -4.96 0.44 -18.64
N ALA A 149 -4.33 -0.13 -19.67
CA ALA A 149 -3.63 -1.40 -19.55
C ALA A 149 -2.39 -1.29 -18.65
N LEU A 150 -1.63 -0.20 -18.78
CA LEU A 150 -0.47 0.08 -17.94
C LEU A 150 -0.85 0.16 -16.45
N ALA A 151 -1.92 0.89 -16.12
CA ALA A 151 -2.36 1.03 -14.73
C ALA A 151 -2.73 -0.31 -14.10
N ARG A 152 -3.52 -1.14 -14.81
CA ARG A 152 -3.86 -2.50 -14.36
C ARG A 152 -2.61 -3.37 -14.21
N PHE A 153 -1.68 -3.27 -15.15
CA PHE A 153 -0.45 -4.06 -15.14
C PHE A 153 0.45 -3.70 -13.96
N VAL A 154 0.66 -2.42 -13.68
CA VAL A 154 1.48 -1.94 -12.55
C VAL A 154 0.88 -2.41 -11.22
N VAL A 155 -0.42 -2.22 -11.01
CA VAL A 155 -1.09 -2.65 -9.77
C VAL A 155 -1.03 -4.17 -9.61
N GLY A 156 -1.29 -4.93 -10.67
CA GLY A 156 -1.21 -6.39 -10.65
C GLY A 156 0.22 -6.89 -10.38
N SER A 157 1.22 -6.30 -11.04
CA SER A 157 2.63 -6.67 -10.88
C SER A 157 3.13 -6.38 -9.46
N PHE A 158 2.83 -5.19 -8.92
CA PHE A 158 3.17 -4.84 -7.55
C PHE A 158 2.51 -5.80 -6.55
N THR A 159 1.24 -6.14 -6.77
CA THR A 159 0.51 -7.10 -5.94
C THR A 159 1.19 -8.47 -5.95
N GLY A 160 1.56 -8.98 -7.13
CA GLY A 160 2.29 -10.24 -7.25
C GLY A 160 3.67 -10.22 -6.56
N VAL A 161 4.43 -9.13 -6.75
CA VAL A 161 5.74 -8.92 -6.12
C VAL A 161 5.65 -8.95 -4.61
N GLN A 162 4.72 -8.19 -4.01
CA GLN A 162 4.61 -8.11 -2.56
C GLN A 162 4.11 -9.41 -1.93
N ILE A 163 3.20 -10.13 -2.61
CA ILE A 163 2.69 -11.43 -2.18
C ILE A 163 3.81 -12.47 -2.17
N LEU A 164 4.59 -12.58 -3.25
CA LEU A 164 5.68 -13.54 -3.34
C LEU A 164 6.79 -13.23 -2.34
N SER A 165 7.14 -11.95 -2.18
CA SER A 165 8.14 -11.52 -1.18
C SER A 165 7.67 -11.81 0.25
N GLU A 166 6.39 -11.60 0.58
CA GLU A 166 5.82 -12.00 1.87
C GLU A 166 5.95 -13.51 2.10
N MET A 167 5.52 -14.32 1.13
CA MET A 167 5.50 -15.78 1.28
C MET A 167 6.89 -16.41 1.36
N LEU A 168 7.85 -15.90 0.59
CA LEU A 168 9.17 -16.53 0.44
C LEU A 168 10.20 -15.98 1.44
N THR A 169 10.11 -14.71 1.83
CA THR A 169 11.16 -14.02 2.59
C THR A 169 10.65 -13.16 3.73
N GLY A 170 9.32 -13.14 3.98
CA GLY A 170 8.73 -12.23 4.96
C GLY A 170 8.92 -10.75 4.61
N ARG A 171 8.97 -10.42 3.30
CA ARG A 171 9.22 -9.07 2.75
C ARG A 171 10.64 -8.52 2.93
N THR A 172 11.61 -9.33 3.34
CA THR A 172 12.99 -8.86 3.50
C THR A 172 13.67 -8.49 2.18
N ASP A 173 13.20 -9.03 1.06
CA ASP A 173 13.69 -8.74 -0.29
C ASP A 173 12.75 -7.83 -1.11
N LEU A 174 11.70 -7.28 -0.49
CA LEU A 174 10.62 -6.59 -1.22
C LEU A 174 11.13 -5.43 -2.09
N TYR A 175 12.07 -4.64 -1.58
CA TYR A 175 12.63 -3.51 -2.32
C TYR A 175 13.43 -3.97 -3.55
N GLU A 176 14.21 -5.05 -3.40
CA GLU A 176 14.98 -5.62 -4.52
C GLU A 176 14.04 -6.13 -5.63
N ARG A 177 12.97 -6.85 -5.25
CA ARG A 177 11.97 -7.37 -6.20
C ARG A 177 11.19 -6.24 -6.88
N LEU A 178 10.91 -5.16 -6.16
CA LEU A 178 10.28 -3.97 -6.73
C LEU A 178 11.20 -3.30 -7.77
N SER A 179 12.48 -3.13 -7.47
CA SER A 179 13.45 -2.59 -8.44
C SER A 179 13.56 -3.47 -9.68
N GLN A 180 13.55 -4.79 -9.52
CA GLN A 180 13.54 -5.74 -10.66
C GLN A 180 12.28 -5.62 -11.51
N MET A 181 11.11 -5.47 -10.88
CA MET A 181 9.87 -5.19 -11.59
C MET A 181 10.00 -3.94 -12.47
N TRP A 182 10.47 -2.81 -11.91
CA TRP A 182 10.64 -1.59 -12.67
C TRP A 182 11.71 -1.69 -13.77
N ASN A 183 12.80 -2.41 -13.54
CA ASN A 183 13.82 -2.66 -14.57
C ASN A 183 13.25 -3.40 -15.79
N LEU A 184 12.21 -4.20 -15.63
CA LEU A 184 11.52 -4.88 -16.74
C LEU A 184 10.47 -3.99 -17.41
N VAL A 185 9.82 -3.11 -16.66
CA VAL A 185 8.69 -2.29 -17.13
C VAL A 185 9.13 -0.99 -17.78
N LEU A 186 10.01 -0.22 -17.11
CA LEU A 186 10.39 1.12 -17.57
C LEU A 186 10.91 1.17 -19.01
N PRO A 187 11.75 0.23 -19.50
CA PRO A 187 12.24 0.26 -20.88
C PRO A 187 11.13 0.17 -21.94
N THR A 188 9.94 -0.31 -21.56
CA THR A 188 8.81 -0.48 -22.48
C THR A 188 7.88 0.73 -22.54
N ILE A 189 7.93 1.61 -21.54
CA ILE A 189 6.96 2.71 -21.38
C ILE A 189 7.60 4.08 -21.27
N VAL A 190 8.86 4.20 -20.87
CA VAL A 190 9.53 5.49 -20.68
C VAL A 190 10.25 5.91 -21.95
N ARG A 191 10.17 7.19 -22.28
CA ARG A 191 10.93 7.82 -23.37
C ARG A 191 12.44 7.67 -23.18
N GLU A 192 13.16 7.40 -24.27
CA GLU A 192 14.60 7.10 -24.25
C GLU A 192 15.43 8.19 -23.55
N ASP A 193 15.09 9.46 -23.75
CA ASP A 193 15.78 10.62 -23.16
C ASP A 193 15.63 10.72 -21.64
N LYS A 194 14.65 10.03 -21.04
CA LYS A 194 14.38 10.01 -19.59
C LYS A 194 14.68 8.65 -18.95
N LEU A 195 14.76 7.58 -19.74
CA LEU A 195 14.86 6.20 -19.25
C LEU A 195 16.00 5.98 -18.25
N ALA A 196 17.21 6.45 -18.57
CA ALA A 196 18.38 6.25 -17.71
C ALA A 196 18.19 6.86 -16.31
N HIS A 197 17.56 8.03 -16.24
CA HIS A 197 17.29 8.72 -14.98
C HIS A 197 16.27 7.95 -14.13
N VAL A 198 15.15 7.56 -14.73
CA VAL A 198 14.07 6.86 -14.02
C VAL A 198 14.52 5.45 -13.59
N MET A 199 15.36 4.77 -14.38
CA MET A 199 15.96 3.50 -13.99
C MET A 199 16.90 3.66 -12.77
N GLN A 200 17.70 4.72 -12.74
CA GLN A 200 18.55 5.01 -11.58
C GLN A 200 17.69 5.23 -10.33
N LEU A 201 16.60 5.98 -10.45
CA LEU A 201 15.65 6.19 -9.36
C LEU A 201 15.03 4.87 -8.86
N ALA A 202 14.62 3.99 -9.77
CA ALA A 202 14.02 2.70 -9.44
C ALA A 202 14.98 1.75 -8.72
N ALA A 203 16.29 1.92 -8.89
CA ALA A 203 17.32 1.15 -8.20
C ALA A 203 17.61 1.66 -6.77
N LEU A 204 17.14 2.86 -6.40
CA LEU A 204 17.31 3.39 -5.05
C LEU A 204 16.32 2.73 -4.08
N ALA A 205 16.73 2.66 -2.81
CA ALA A 205 15.83 2.28 -1.73
C ALA A 205 14.71 3.33 -1.55
N PRO A 206 13.53 2.93 -1.04
CA PRO A 206 12.47 3.88 -0.74
C PRO A 206 12.93 5.02 0.16
N ARG A 207 12.50 6.23 -0.16
CA ARG A 207 12.77 7.43 0.64
C ARG A 207 11.87 7.46 1.87
N GLU A 208 12.36 8.04 2.96
CA GLU A 208 11.49 8.51 4.03
C GLU A 208 10.94 9.88 3.63
N TRP A 209 9.61 9.97 3.52
CA TRP A 209 8.92 11.22 3.23
C TRP A 209 8.61 11.90 4.56
N GLU A 210 9.33 12.96 4.90
CA GLU A 210 8.94 13.83 6.01
C GLU A 210 7.58 14.46 5.72
N ALA A 211 6.78 14.73 6.77
CA ALA A 211 5.57 15.51 6.59
C ALA A 211 5.95 16.91 6.07
N PRO A 212 5.22 17.49 5.12
CA PRO A 212 5.49 18.86 4.70
C PRO A 212 5.50 19.75 5.93
N SER A 213 6.54 20.59 6.07
CA SER A 213 6.63 21.57 7.15
C SER A 213 5.37 22.43 7.10
N ALA A 214 4.61 22.41 8.21
CA ALA A 214 3.37 23.15 8.37
C ALA A 214 3.58 24.68 8.30
#